data_AF-A0A542DUT6-F1
#
_entry.id   AF-A0A542DUT6-F1
#
_cell.length_a   1.000
_cell.length_b   1.000
_cell.length_c   1.000
_cell.angle_alpha   90.00
_cell.angle_beta   90.00
_cell.angle_gamma   90.00
#
_symmetry.space_group_name_H-M   'P 1'
#
loop_
_entity.id
_entity.type
_entity.pdbx_description
1 polymer ?
#
loop_
_entity_poly.entity_id
_entity_poly.type
_entity_poly.pdbx_seq_one_letter_code
_entity_poly.pdbx_strand_id
1 'polypeptide(L)'
;MALTHGIVGFATCLCLIIFYAGAAAFGPINDVGNAVLGLLTIPLARLLAANPGASSGARERGGSRLAFAVAVVGAGVAVAGTVLVLTGITGFYLAGLWSSFGFSLIGAWLVATHWHRSSAHRRAALAAGAVMMLGLIGVPGILMGLDDMDSAPDWTFVAGISWAGTYLLFPSWSLRLARQDRPERVF
;
A
#
# COMPACT_ATOMS: atom_id res chain seq x y z
N MET A 1 -4.99 -8.12 -12.61
CA MET A 1 -4.36 -7.79 -11.31
C MET A 1 -4.17 -6.29 -11.13
N ALA A 2 -3.34 -5.61 -11.93
CA ALA A 2 -3.11 -4.17 -11.79
C ALA A 2 -4.40 -3.32 -11.95
N LEU A 3 -5.29 -3.67 -12.89
CA LEU A 3 -6.59 -3.00 -13.05
C LEU A 3 -7.47 -3.17 -11.80
N THR A 4 -7.64 -4.41 -11.32
CA THR A 4 -8.40 -4.74 -10.12
C THR A 4 -7.86 -4.00 -8.90
N HIS A 5 -6.54 -4.00 -8.71
CA HIS A 5 -5.87 -3.26 -7.65
C HIS A 5 -6.18 -1.76 -7.71
N GLY A 6 -6.13 -1.16 -8.90
CA GLY A 6 -6.48 0.25 -9.09
C GLY A 6 -7.93 0.56 -8.73
N ILE A 7 -8.87 -0.27 -9.18
CA ILE A 7 -10.31 -0.12 -8.89
C ILE A 7 -10.57 -0.25 -7.39
N VAL A 8 -10.04 -1.30 -6.75
CA VAL A 8 -10.20 -1.52 -5.31
C VAL A 8 -9.65 -0.32 -4.53
N GLY A 9 -8.45 0.15 -4.84
CA GLY A 9 -7.86 1.28 -4.11
C GLY A 9 -8.70 2.56 -4.17
N PHE A 10 -9.24 2.91 -5.34
CA PHE A 10 -10.14 4.07 -5.46
C PHE A 10 -11.51 3.83 -4.80
N ALA A 11 -12.07 2.62 -4.89
CA ALA A 11 -13.31 2.28 -4.20
C ALA A 11 -13.13 2.36 -2.68
N THR A 12 -12.01 1.86 -2.14
CA THR A 12 -11.65 1.96 -0.73
C THR A 12 -11.50 3.41 -0.29
N CYS A 13 -10.82 4.25 -1.09
CA CYS A 13 -10.72 5.69 -0.85
C CYS A 13 -12.10 6.36 -0.80
N LEU A 14 -12.98 6.03 -1.76
CA LEU A 14 -14.33 6.56 -1.83
C LEU A 14 -15.15 6.14 -0.60
N CYS A 15 -15.03 4.89 -0.13
CA CYS A 15 -15.67 4.44 1.09
C CYS A 15 -15.20 5.28 2.30
N LEU A 16 -13.91 5.60 2.40
CA LEU A 16 -13.40 6.43 3.48
C LEU A 16 -14.01 7.84 3.46
N ILE A 17 -14.10 8.44 2.27
CA ILE A 17 -14.70 9.78 2.10
C ILE A 17 -16.17 9.75 2.51
N ILE A 18 -16.93 8.75 2.07
CA ILE A 18 -18.36 8.62 2.39
C ILE A 18 -18.57 8.34 3.89
N PHE A 19 -17.66 7.57 4.51
CA PHE A 19 -17.65 7.36 5.96
C PHE A 19 -17.51 8.69 6.72
N TYR A 20 -16.49 9.50 6.37
CA TYR A 20 -16.28 10.82 6.99
C TYR A 20 -17.36 11.85 6.64
N ALA A 21 -18.15 11.61 5.58
CA ALA A 21 -19.34 12.40 5.26
C ALA A 21 -20.58 12.01 6.11
N GLY A 22 -20.46 11.03 7.02
CA GLY A 22 -21.49 10.67 7.99
C GLY A 22 -22.14 9.30 7.78
N ALA A 23 -21.75 8.53 6.75
CA ALA A 23 -22.31 7.20 6.53
C ALA A 23 -21.45 6.11 7.20
N ALA A 24 -21.70 5.87 8.48
CA ALA A 24 -20.92 4.96 9.34
C ALA A 24 -20.70 3.55 8.75
N ALA A 25 -21.66 3.02 7.98
CA ALA A 25 -21.57 1.70 7.35
C ALA A 25 -20.38 1.54 6.38
N PHE A 26 -19.84 2.65 5.86
CA PHE A 26 -18.70 2.62 4.93
C PHE A 26 -17.33 2.47 5.62
N GLY A 27 -17.25 2.63 6.95
CA GLY A 27 -16.01 2.39 7.71
C GLY A 27 -15.53 0.95 7.56
N PRO A 28 -16.33 -0.05 7.99
CA PRO A 28 -15.95 -1.46 7.83
C PRO A 28 -15.69 -1.87 6.37
N ILE A 29 -16.41 -1.28 5.41
CA ILE A 29 -16.18 -1.53 3.98
C ILE A 29 -14.81 -0.99 3.54
N ASN A 30 -14.41 0.19 4.01
CA ASN A 30 -13.07 0.72 3.81
C ASN A 30 -12.01 -0.21 4.41
N ASP A 31 -12.22 -0.71 5.64
CA ASP A 31 -11.27 -1.59 6.31
C ASP A 31 -11.07 -2.91 5.56
N VAL A 32 -12.14 -3.54 5.09
CA VAL A 32 -12.07 -4.71 4.20
C VAL A 32 -11.35 -4.36 2.90
N GLY A 33 -11.66 -3.19 2.34
CA GLY A 33 -10.98 -2.65 1.16
C GLY A 33 -9.46 -2.53 1.34
N ASN A 34 -8.98 -2.07 2.49
CA ASN A 34 -7.57 -1.99 2.83
C ASN A 34 -6.90 -3.37 2.83
N ALA A 35 -7.52 -4.36 3.47
CA ALA A 35 -7.03 -5.73 3.48
C ALA A 35 -6.94 -6.31 2.07
N VAL A 36 -8.00 -6.14 1.26
CA VAL A 36 -8.02 -6.60 -0.13
C VAL A 36 -6.95 -5.91 -0.96
N LEU A 37 -6.78 -4.59 -0.81
CA LEU A 37 -5.74 -3.82 -1.50
C LEU A 37 -4.33 -4.33 -1.17
N GLY A 38 -4.05 -4.57 0.11
CA GLY A 38 -2.81 -5.19 0.56
C GLY A 38 -2.59 -6.57 -0.05
N LEU A 39 -3.60 -7.45 0.00
CA LEU A 39 -3.51 -8.80 -0.57
C LEU A 39 -3.31 -8.80 -2.10
N LEU A 40 -3.96 -7.89 -2.83
CA LEU A 40 -3.79 -7.75 -4.28
C LEU A 40 -2.37 -7.30 -4.68
N THR A 41 -1.60 -6.74 -3.74
CA THR A 41 -0.19 -6.40 -3.96
C THR A 41 0.67 -7.67 -4.14
N ILE A 42 0.37 -8.78 -3.46
CA ILE A 42 1.16 -10.01 -3.53
C ILE A 42 1.24 -10.58 -4.96
N PRO A 43 0.13 -10.86 -5.66
CA PRO A 43 0.19 -11.34 -7.04
C PRO A 43 0.80 -10.29 -7.98
N LEU A 44 0.58 -8.99 -7.73
CA LEU A 44 1.20 -7.92 -8.52
C LEU A 44 2.73 -7.92 -8.38
N ALA A 45 3.23 -8.06 -7.15
CA ALA A 45 4.64 -8.15 -6.85
C ALA A 45 5.29 -9.40 -7.46
N ARG A 46 4.58 -10.53 -7.42
CA ARG A 46 5.03 -11.77 -8.06
C ARG A 46 5.15 -11.62 -9.58
N LEU A 47 4.18 -10.97 -10.23
CA LEU A 47 4.21 -10.74 -11.68
C LEU A 47 5.38 -9.84 -12.08
N LEU A 48 5.66 -8.79 -11.32
CA LEU A 48 6.79 -7.89 -11.57
C LEU A 48 8.16 -8.52 -11.28
N ALA A 49 8.21 -9.47 -10.34
CA ALA A 49 9.42 -10.23 -10.04
C ALA A 49 9.70 -11.35 -11.08
N ALA A 50 8.66 -11.88 -11.73
CA ALA A 50 8.76 -12.97 -12.71
C ALA A 50 9.28 -12.52 -14.10
N ASN A 51 9.27 -11.23 -14.40
CA ASN A 51 9.84 -10.65 -15.62
C ASN A 51 11.10 -9.80 -15.34
N PRO A 52 12.20 -10.38 -14.79
CA PRO A 52 13.48 -9.70 -14.78
C PRO A 52 13.92 -9.48 -16.22
N GLY A 53 14.35 -8.26 -16.57
CA GLY A 53 14.98 -8.02 -17.87
C GLY A 53 16.14 -9.00 -18.09
N ALA A 54 16.42 -9.34 -19.35
CA ALA A 54 17.32 -10.40 -19.81
C ALA A 54 18.79 -10.34 -19.29
N SER A 55 19.14 -9.35 -18.48
CA SER A 55 20.49 -9.07 -17.96
C SER A 55 20.58 -9.03 -16.43
N SER A 56 19.66 -9.69 -15.70
CA SER A 56 19.63 -9.59 -14.24
C SER A 56 20.64 -10.51 -13.53
N GLY A 57 21.64 -9.95 -12.85
CA GLY A 57 22.67 -10.68 -12.09
C GLY A 57 22.14 -11.34 -10.79
N ALA A 58 22.93 -12.21 -10.16
CA ALA A 58 22.55 -12.92 -8.92
C ALA A 58 22.19 -11.97 -7.76
N ARG A 59 22.86 -10.82 -7.66
CA ARG A 59 22.61 -9.78 -6.64
C ARG A 59 21.25 -9.10 -6.84
N GLU A 60 20.86 -8.82 -8.08
CA GLU A 60 19.56 -8.25 -8.41
C GLU A 60 18.42 -9.25 -8.17
N ARG A 61 18.66 -10.54 -8.44
CA ARG A 61 17.73 -11.62 -8.08
C ARG A 61 17.53 -11.72 -6.56
N GLY A 62 18.59 -11.58 -5.78
CA GLY A 62 18.53 -11.54 -4.31
C GLY A 62 17.72 -10.35 -3.79
N GLY A 63 18.01 -9.14 -4.29
CA GLY A 63 17.26 -7.93 -3.94
C GLY A 63 15.77 -8.02 -4.32
N SER A 64 15.46 -8.61 -5.47
CA SER A 64 14.07 -8.84 -5.91
C SER A 64 13.29 -9.77 -4.98
N ARG A 65 13.92 -10.86 -4.50
CA ARG A 65 13.30 -11.77 -3.51
C ARG A 65 13.05 -11.09 -2.17
N LEU A 66 14.02 -10.32 -1.68
CA LEU A 66 13.86 -9.57 -0.44
C LEU A 66 12.73 -8.54 -0.57
N ALA A 67 12.71 -7.76 -1.65
CA ALA A 67 11.65 -6.80 -1.90
C ALA A 67 10.26 -7.47 -1.98
N PHE A 68 10.17 -8.63 -2.62
CA PHE A 68 8.92 -9.41 -2.63
C PHE A 68 8.51 -9.87 -1.23
N ALA A 69 9.45 -10.39 -0.43
CA ALA A 69 9.16 -10.79 0.95
C ALA A 69 8.67 -9.60 1.79
N VAL A 70 9.29 -8.42 1.64
CA VAL A 70 8.86 -7.18 2.29
C VAL A 70 7.42 -6.81 1.89
N ALA A 71 7.04 -6.96 0.61
CA ALA A 71 5.67 -6.73 0.17
C ALA A 71 4.66 -7.72 0.80
N VAL A 72 5.03 -9.00 0.93
CA VAL A 72 4.18 -10.02 1.57
C VAL A 72 3.99 -9.73 3.04
N VAL A 73 5.07 -9.38 3.76
CA VAL A 73 4.99 -8.97 5.17
C VAL A 73 4.12 -7.72 5.29
N GLY A 74 4.33 -6.72 4.44
CA GLY A 74 3.51 -5.51 4.39
C GLY A 74 2.03 -5.78 4.19
N ALA A 75 1.68 -6.68 3.27
CA ALA A 75 0.30 -7.11 3.06
C ALA A 75 -0.29 -7.80 4.31
N GLY A 76 0.48 -8.68 4.96
CA GLY A 76 0.05 -9.33 6.20
C GLY A 76 -0.20 -8.34 7.33
N VAL A 77 0.69 -7.35 7.50
CA VAL A 77 0.55 -6.28 8.49
C VAL A 77 -0.65 -5.38 8.17
N ALA A 78 -0.89 -5.06 6.90
CA ALA A 78 -2.05 -4.27 6.50
C ALA A 78 -3.38 -4.98 6.84
N VAL A 79 -3.44 -6.29 6.60
CA VAL A 79 -4.58 -7.15 7.00
C VAL A 79 -4.72 -7.20 8.53
N ALA A 80 -3.61 -7.29 9.27
CA ALA A 80 -3.66 -7.27 10.73
C ALA A 80 -4.31 -5.98 11.26
N GLY A 81 -3.95 -4.81 10.71
CA GLY A 81 -4.61 -3.54 11.04
C GLY A 81 -6.12 -3.58 10.82
N THR A 82 -6.58 -4.09 9.66
CA THR A 82 -8.01 -4.32 9.37
C THR A 82 -8.67 -5.24 10.40
N VAL A 83 -8.01 -6.35 10.77
CA VAL A 83 -8.57 -7.29 11.76
C VAL A 83 -8.71 -6.63 13.13
N LEU A 84 -7.73 -5.82 13.56
CA LEU A 84 -7.76 -5.16 14.86
C LEU A 84 -8.97 -4.23 15.01
N VAL A 85 -9.26 -3.40 13.99
CA VAL A 85 -10.43 -2.50 14.03
C VAL A 85 -11.75 -3.26 13.88
N LEU A 86 -11.85 -4.23 12.97
CA LEU A 86 -13.10 -4.95 12.74
C LEU A 86 -13.51 -5.87 13.90
N THR A 87 -12.54 -6.36 14.66
CA THR A 87 -12.80 -7.19 15.85
C THR A 87 -12.94 -6.36 17.13
N GLY A 88 -12.71 -5.04 17.07
CA GLY A 88 -12.79 -4.14 18.22
C GLY A 88 -11.67 -4.36 19.25
N ILE A 89 -10.56 -5.00 18.87
CA ILE A 89 -9.39 -5.17 19.76
C ILE A 89 -8.71 -3.80 20.00
N THR A 90 -8.71 -2.94 18.99
CA THR A 90 -8.24 -1.55 19.08
C THR A 90 -9.27 -0.63 18.42
N GLY A 91 -9.18 0.66 18.74
CA GLY A 91 -9.80 1.74 17.99
C GLY A 91 -9.21 1.89 16.59
N PHE A 92 -9.83 2.79 15.83
CA PHE A 92 -9.48 3.05 14.43
C PHE A 92 -8.07 3.61 14.29
N TYR A 93 -7.58 4.33 15.30
CA TYR A 93 -6.33 5.06 15.20
C TYR A 93 -5.13 4.13 15.25
N LEU A 94 -5.04 3.26 16.27
CA LEU A 94 -3.95 2.28 16.37
C LEU A 94 -4.01 1.27 15.22
N ALA A 95 -5.20 0.81 14.85
CA ALA A 95 -5.40 -0.04 13.68
C ALA A 95 -4.95 0.65 12.38
N GLY A 96 -5.26 1.94 12.23
CA GLY A 96 -4.82 2.76 11.10
C GLY A 96 -3.30 2.92 11.03
N LEU A 97 -2.62 3.03 12.18
CA LEU A 97 -1.15 3.01 12.24
C LEU A 97 -0.57 1.67 11.78
N TRP A 98 -1.15 0.55 12.23
CA TRP A 98 -0.77 -0.79 11.76
C TRP A 98 -0.96 -0.94 10.25
N SER A 99 -2.12 -0.53 9.72
CA SER A 99 -2.37 -0.58 8.27
C SER A 99 -1.39 0.32 7.49
N SER A 100 -1.14 1.53 7.99
CA SER A 100 -0.16 2.47 7.39
C SER A 100 1.25 1.88 7.39
N PHE A 101 1.66 1.22 8.47
CA PHE A 101 2.94 0.52 8.53
C PHE A 101 2.99 -0.63 7.50
N GLY A 102 1.95 -1.44 7.39
CA GLY A 102 1.87 -2.49 6.37
C GLY A 102 2.00 -1.95 4.94
N PHE A 103 1.27 -0.88 4.62
CA PHE A 103 1.40 -0.20 3.33
C PHE A 103 2.76 0.47 3.14
N SER A 104 3.43 0.93 4.19
CA SER A 104 4.78 1.50 4.08
C SER A 104 5.82 0.46 3.61
N LEU A 105 5.69 -0.79 4.05
CA LEU A 105 6.50 -1.91 3.58
C LEU A 105 6.22 -2.24 2.10
N ILE A 106 4.95 -2.20 1.69
CA ILE A 106 4.57 -2.27 0.28
C ILE A 106 5.20 -1.12 -0.52
N GLY A 107 5.22 0.10 0.04
CA GLY A 107 5.89 1.25 -0.54
C GLY A 107 7.39 1.02 -0.72
N ALA A 108 8.07 0.44 0.26
CA ALA A 108 9.48 0.07 0.17
C ALA A 108 9.75 -0.95 -0.96
N TRP A 109 8.88 -1.94 -1.13
CA TRP A 109 8.91 -2.85 -2.28
C TRP A 109 8.77 -2.09 -3.61
N LEU A 110 7.83 -1.16 -3.71
CA LEU A 110 7.58 -0.38 -4.91
C LEU A 110 8.79 0.49 -5.29
N VAL A 111 9.43 1.12 -4.30
CA VAL A 111 10.68 1.89 -4.46
C VAL A 111 11.82 0.99 -4.94
N ALA A 112 12.06 -0.13 -4.24
CA ALA A 112 13.16 -1.04 -4.54
C ALA A 112 13.08 -1.62 -5.96
N THR A 113 11.87 -1.98 -6.41
CA THR A 113 11.66 -2.58 -7.74
C THR A 113 11.73 -1.60 -8.91
N HIS A 114 11.62 -0.29 -8.65
CA HIS A 114 11.62 0.76 -9.67
C HIS A 114 12.83 1.69 -9.61
N TRP A 115 13.73 1.52 -8.65
CA TRP A 115 14.87 2.41 -8.43
C TRP A 115 15.75 2.60 -9.67
N HIS A 116 16.07 1.50 -10.38
CA HIS A 116 17.02 1.46 -11.49
C HIS A 116 16.39 1.42 -12.90
N ARG A 117 15.07 1.51 -13.03
CA ARG A 117 14.40 1.48 -14.35
C ARG A 117 14.40 2.88 -15.00
N SER A 118 14.24 3.02 -16.32
CA SER A 118 14.08 4.34 -16.96
C SER A 118 12.74 4.44 -17.67
N SER A 119 11.73 5.04 -17.01
CA SER A 119 10.43 5.34 -17.63
C SER A 119 9.64 6.37 -16.83
N ALA A 120 8.64 7.02 -17.45
CA ALA A 120 7.68 7.85 -16.72
C ALA A 120 6.90 7.06 -15.65
N HIS A 121 6.73 5.75 -15.86
CA HIS A 121 6.10 4.83 -14.92
C HIS A 121 6.94 4.64 -13.65
N ARG A 122 8.28 4.68 -13.75
CA ARG A 122 9.15 4.70 -12.57
C ARG A 122 8.86 5.88 -11.66
N ARG A 123 8.76 7.10 -12.19
CA ARG A 123 8.58 8.29 -11.33
C ARG A 123 7.28 8.20 -10.53
N ALA A 124 6.20 7.72 -11.15
CA ALA A 124 4.94 7.48 -10.46
C ALA A 124 5.06 6.39 -9.38
N ALA A 125 5.75 5.28 -9.67
CA ALA A 125 6.00 4.22 -8.70
C ALA A 125 6.83 4.71 -7.50
N LEU A 126 7.92 5.44 -7.77
CA LEU A 126 8.79 5.98 -6.73
C LEU A 126 8.06 7.01 -5.87
N ALA A 127 7.28 7.91 -6.48
CA ALA A 127 6.48 8.89 -5.74
C ALA A 127 5.44 8.19 -4.86
N ALA A 128 4.69 7.23 -5.40
CA ALA A 128 3.73 6.43 -4.63
C ALA A 128 4.41 5.74 -3.44
N GLY A 129 5.49 5.00 -3.71
CA GLY A 129 6.20 4.25 -2.68
C GLY A 129 6.84 5.14 -1.61
N ALA A 130 7.44 6.26 -2.01
CA ALA A 130 8.04 7.21 -1.07
C ALA A 130 7.00 7.86 -0.14
N VAL A 131 5.81 8.22 -0.67
CA VAL A 131 4.73 8.75 0.17
C VAL A 131 4.18 7.67 1.09
N MET A 132 4.00 6.43 0.62
CA MET A 132 3.57 5.30 1.47
C MET A 132 4.58 5.01 2.59
N MET A 133 5.89 5.15 2.32
CA MET A 133 6.94 4.94 3.31
C MET A 133 6.88 5.92 4.51
N LEU A 134 6.17 7.05 4.39
CA LEU A 134 5.88 7.92 5.54
C LEU A 134 5.12 7.19 6.65
N GLY A 135 4.41 6.09 6.34
CA GLY A 135 3.76 5.24 7.34
C GLY A 135 4.73 4.63 8.35
N LEU A 136 6.02 4.50 8.02
CA LEU A 136 7.07 4.05 8.96
C LEU A 136 7.21 5.00 10.16
N ILE A 137 6.88 6.28 9.98
CA ILE A 137 6.90 7.26 11.07
C ILE A 137 5.91 6.87 12.16
N GLY A 138 4.82 6.16 11.83
CA GLY A 138 3.82 5.71 12.80
C GLY A 138 4.26 4.57 13.72
N VAL A 139 5.40 3.90 13.44
CA VAL A 139 5.85 2.71 14.20
C VAL A 139 6.06 2.97 15.69
N PRO A 140 6.69 4.07 16.14
CA PRO A 140 6.78 4.36 17.57
C PRO A 140 5.40 4.48 18.24
N GLY A 141 4.38 4.94 17.50
CA GLY A 141 3.02 5.10 18.01
C GLY A 141 2.33 3.76 18.21
N ILE A 142 2.62 2.79 17.33
CA ILE A 142 2.23 1.40 17.50
C ILE A 142 2.85 0.82 18.78
N LEU A 143 4.15 1.03 18.99
CA LEU A 143 4.87 0.52 20.17
C LEU A 143 4.38 1.16 21.47
N MET A 144 3.91 2.41 21.41
CA MET A 144 3.30 3.13 22.52
C MET A 144 1.83 2.78 22.74
N GLY A 145 1.21 2.01 21.84
CA GLY A 145 -0.22 1.67 21.93
C GLY A 145 -1.14 2.88 21.77
N LEU A 146 -0.75 3.87 20.98
CA LEU A 146 -1.54 5.09 20.77
C LEU A 146 -2.80 4.75 19.96
N ASP A 147 -3.94 4.81 20.63
CA ASP A 147 -5.24 4.45 20.04
C ASP A 147 -6.30 5.56 20.15
N ASP A 148 -5.99 6.60 20.91
CA ASP A 148 -6.77 7.83 20.94
C ASP A 148 -6.11 8.88 20.03
N MET A 149 -6.83 9.26 18.96
CA MET A 149 -6.34 10.24 18.00
C MET A 149 -6.26 11.65 18.60
N ASP A 150 -7.14 11.98 19.56
CA ASP A 150 -7.25 13.34 20.10
C ASP A 150 -6.09 13.68 21.05
N SER A 151 -5.44 12.66 21.60
CA SER A 151 -4.24 12.79 22.45
C SER A 151 -2.94 12.35 21.77
N ALA A 152 -2.99 11.98 20.49
CA ALA A 152 -1.83 11.50 19.76
C ALA A 152 -0.82 12.64 19.50
N PRO A 153 0.51 12.40 19.65
CA PRO A 153 1.52 13.40 19.37
C PRO A 153 1.56 13.82 17.89
N ASP A 154 1.70 15.11 17.58
CA ASP A 154 1.62 15.67 16.22
C ASP A 154 2.42 14.93 15.12
N TRP A 155 3.58 14.35 15.47
CA TRP A 155 4.42 13.65 14.51
C TRP A 155 3.75 12.40 13.92
N THR A 156 2.81 11.76 14.64
CA THR A 156 2.10 10.57 14.16
C THR A 156 1.19 10.90 12.98
N PHE A 157 0.70 12.15 12.87
CA PHE A 157 -0.15 12.58 11.75
C PHE A 157 0.61 12.60 10.41
N VAL A 158 1.95 12.64 10.44
CA VAL A 158 2.76 12.47 9.22
C VAL A 158 2.56 11.07 8.64
N ALA A 159 2.35 10.04 9.48
CA ALA A 159 1.97 8.72 9.01
C ALA A 159 0.61 8.73 8.29
N GLY A 160 -0.29 9.66 8.67
CA GLY A 160 -1.56 9.89 7.97
C GLY A 160 -1.39 10.35 6.52
N ILE A 161 -0.28 11.04 6.18
CA ILE A 161 0.01 11.45 4.79
C ILE A 161 0.26 10.21 3.90
N SER A 162 0.71 9.09 4.49
CA SER A 162 0.95 7.85 3.74
C SER A 162 -0.31 7.31 3.05
N TRP A 163 -1.50 7.64 3.57
CA TRP A 163 -2.78 7.30 2.95
C TRP A 163 -2.96 7.90 1.55
N ALA A 164 -2.39 9.08 1.27
CA ALA A 164 -2.40 9.63 -0.09
C ALA A 164 -1.60 8.74 -1.06
N GLY A 165 -0.49 8.16 -0.60
CA GLY A 165 0.27 7.15 -1.32
C GLY A 165 -0.57 5.90 -1.58
N THR A 166 -1.20 5.37 -0.54
CA THR A 166 -2.00 4.13 -0.57
C THR A 166 -3.27 4.24 -1.43
N TYR A 167 -4.01 5.35 -1.33
CA TYR A 167 -5.34 5.50 -1.93
C TYR A 167 -5.36 6.22 -3.27
N LEU A 168 -4.38 7.08 -3.54
CA LEU A 168 -4.37 7.89 -4.75
C LEU A 168 -3.23 7.49 -5.67
N LEU A 169 -2.00 7.55 -5.19
CA LEU A 169 -0.82 7.39 -6.04
C LEU A 169 -0.60 5.93 -6.46
N PHE A 170 -0.69 4.99 -5.54
CA PHE A 170 -0.48 3.57 -5.82
C PHE A 170 -1.58 2.98 -6.72
N PRO A 171 -2.88 3.25 -6.51
CA PRO A 171 -3.93 2.83 -7.43
C PRO A 171 -3.82 3.50 -8.80
N SER A 172 -3.44 4.78 -8.86
CA SER A 172 -3.15 5.48 -10.12
C SER A 172 -2.03 4.82 -10.90
N TRP A 173 -0.94 4.47 -10.23
CA TRP A 173 0.18 3.74 -10.83
C TRP A 173 -0.26 2.37 -11.35
N SER A 174 -1.03 1.61 -10.56
CA SER A 174 -1.57 0.30 -10.97
C SER A 174 -2.48 0.39 -12.19
N LEU A 175 -3.33 1.42 -12.29
CA LEU A 175 -4.15 1.64 -13.49
C LEU A 175 -3.32 1.99 -14.72
N ARG A 176 -2.25 2.78 -14.56
CA ARG A 176 -1.33 3.10 -15.66
C ARG A 176 -0.61 1.85 -16.15
N LEU A 177 -0.10 1.01 -15.22
CA LEU A 177 0.50 -0.27 -15.54
C LEU A 177 -0.46 -1.18 -16.33
N ALA A 178 -1.72 -1.29 -15.88
CA ALA A 178 -2.72 -2.10 -16.57
C ALA A 178 -3.05 -1.62 -18.00
N ARG A 179 -2.87 -0.32 -18.29
CA ARG A 179 -3.05 0.23 -19.64
C ARG A 179 -1.88 -0.09 -20.56
N GLN A 180 -0.68 -0.33 -20.04
CA GLN A 180 0.48 -0.70 -20.85
C GLN A 180 0.46 -2.16 -21.29
N ASP A 181 -0.12 -3.06 -20.49
CA ASP A 181 -0.26 -4.48 -20.85
C ASP A 181 -1.28 -4.75 -21.99
N ARG A 182 -2.14 -3.78 -22.33
CA ARG A 182 -3.16 -3.89 -23.39
C ARG A 182 -2.65 -3.65 -24.82
N PRO A 183 -1.83 -2.62 -25.12
CA PRO A 183 -1.36 -2.35 -26.49
C PRO A 183 -0.44 -3.43 -27.09
N GLU A 184 0.17 -4.31 -26.29
CA GLU A 184 1.07 -5.37 -26.80
C GLU A 184 0.33 -6.66 -27.25
N ARG A 185 -1.00 -6.73 -27.16
CA ARG A 185 -1.79 -7.92 -27.55
C ARG A 185 -2.55 -7.79 -28.88
N VAL A 186 -2.26 -6.75 -29.66
CA VAL A 186 -2.94 -6.48 -30.95
C VAL A 186 -1.92 -6.39 -32.07
N PHE A 187 -1.06 -7.40 -32.23
CA PHE A 187 -0.29 -7.66 -33.46
C PHE A 187 -0.04 -9.16 -33.59
#